data_AF-A0A934GRK3-F1
#
_entry.id   AF-A0A934GRK3-F1
#
_cell.length_a   1.000
_cell.length_b   1.000
_cell.length_c   1.000
_cell.angle_alpha   90.00
_cell.angle_beta   90.00
_cell.angle_gamma   90.00
#
_symmetry.space_group_name_H-M   'P 1'
#
loop_
_entity.id
_entity.type
_entity.pdbx_description
1 polymer ?
#
loop_
_entity_poly.entity_id
_entity_poly.type
_entity_poly.pdbx_seq_one_letter_code
_entity_poly.pdbx_strand_id
1 'polypeptide(L)'
;MSTQAPKPDRQDSLLRNVFFRNAAENQKQVVAVVVLLAVVTLIIGGLYLAQTTTSITTARDIQQMSAYRSRLERENEVLRADIARMQNLGSLQTRAATLGFQEAGPEDIFYLVVDGYVYNVPAPTPTYVQSTTTPEAYQENFAGWLKRQYDALIDQFSKWGN
;
A
#
# COMPACT_ATOMS: atom_id res chain seq x y z
N MET A 1 23.57 -77.76 62.94
CA MET A 1 22.24 -77.19 63.22
C MET A 1 22.19 -75.81 62.61
N SER A 2 21.53 -75.70 61.45
CA SER A 2 21.33 -74.48 60.69
C SER A 2 20.18 -73.67 61.29
N THR A 3 20.30 -72.34 61.32
CA THR A 3 19.12 -71.46 61.35
C THR A 3 19.29 -70.37 60.31
N GLN A 4 18.31 -70.35 59.42
CA GLN A 4 18.21 -69.66 58.16
C GLN A 4 17.67 -68.25 58.35
N ALA A 5 18.30 -67.28 57.68
CA ALA A 5 17.86 -65.89 57.66
C ALA A 5 16.50 -65.75 56.93
N PRO A 6 15.57 -64.90 57.40
CA PRO A 6 14.34 -64.60 56.70
C PRO A 6 14.51 -63.42 55.71
N LYS A 7 13.91 -63.58 54.53
CA LYS A 7 13.71 -62.61 53.42
C LYS A 7 12.39 -63.01 52.73
N PRO A 8 11.61 -62.16 52.01
CA PRO A 8 11.59 -60.68 51.83
C PRO A 8 10.21 -60.03 52.10
N ASP A 9 10.13 -58.69 52.05
CA ASP A 9 8.97 -58.00 51.44
C ASP A 9 9.47 -57.04 50.35
N ARG A 10 9.32 -57.45 49.08
CA ARG A 10 9.74 -56.69 47.88
C ARG A 10 8.58 -55.95 47.21
N GLN A 11 7.34 -56.15 47.65
CA GLN A 11 6.15 -55.69 46.92
C GLN A 11 5.84 -54.21 47.16
N ASP A 12 6.17 -53.66 48.33
CA ASP A 12 5.85 -52.27 48.69
C ASP A 12 6.68 -51.24 47.91
N SER A 13 7.87 -51.64 47.45
CA SER A 13 8.78 -50.78 46.69
C SER A 13 8.40 -50.59 45.22
N LEU A 14 7.60 -51.51 44.66
CA LEU A 14 7.20 -51.47 43.26
C LEU A 14 5.99 -50.58 43.04
N LEU A 15 5.12 -50.42 44.04
CA LEU A 15 3.92 -49.60 43.92
C LEU A 15 4.18 -48.10 44.07
N ARG A 16 5.23 -47.68 44.81
CA ARG A 16 5.54 -46.26 44.98
C ARG A 16 6.23 -45.62 43.78
N ASN A 17 6.90 -46.41 42.93
CA ASN A 17 7.76 -45.86 41.88
C ASN A 17 7.09 -45.65 40.52
N VAL A 18 5.82 -46.07 40.36
CA VAL A 18 5.11 -45.97 39.07
C VAL A 18 4.23 -44.72 38.98
N PHE A 19 3.71 -44.22 40.11
CA PHE A 19 2.74 -43.11 40.08
C PHE A 19 3.38 -41.72 39.92
N PHE A 20 4.64 -41.52 40.31
CA PHE A 20 5.27 -40.19 40.30
C PHE A 20 6.16 -39.89 39.11
N ARG A 21 6.40 -40.85 38.21
CA ARG A 21 7.19 -40.59 36.99
C ARG A 21 6.39 -39.87 35.90
N ASN A 22 5.07 -39.96 35.93
CA ASN A 22 4.23 -39.45 34.83
C ASN A 22 3.83 -37.97 35.03
N ALA A 23 4.11 -37.36 36.18
CA ALA A 23 3.77 -35.95 36.44
C ALA A 23 4.84 -34.96 35.95
N ALA A 24 6.10 -35.41 35.78
CA ALA A 24 7.22 -34.55 35.40
C ALA A 24 7.38 -34.35 33.88
N GLU A 25 6.86 -35.27 33.06
CA GLU A 25 6.86 -35.12 31.60
C GLU A 25 5.76 -34.16 31.12
N ASN A 26 4.62 -34.17 31.83
CA ASN A 26 3.47 -33.32 31.51
C ASN A 26 3.69 -31.84 31.87
N GLN A 27 4.62 -31.53 32.78
CA GLN A 27 4.92 -30.13 33.14
C GLN A 27 5.64 -29.39 32.01
N LYS A 28 6.60 -30.04 31.33
CA LYS A 28 7.30 -29.44 30.18
C LYS A 28 6.34 -29.19 29.02
N GLN A 29 5.40 -30.11 28.83
CA GLN A 29 4.38 -30.03 27.79
C GLN A 29 3.38 -28.90 28.05
N VAL A 30 2.90 -28.73 29.29
CA VAL A 30 2.02 -27.61 29.65
C VAL A 30 2.73 -26.27 29.52
N VAL A 31 3.98 -26.17 29.98
CA VAL A 31 4.78 -24.95 29.84
C VAL A 31 5.00 -24.61 28.35
N ALA A 32 5.29 -25.60 27.51
CA ALA A 32 5.45 -25.39 26.07
C ALA A 32 4.17 -24.87 25.40
N VAL A 33 3.00 -25.42 25.75
CA VAL A 33 1.71 -24.96 25.21
C VAL A 33 1.38 -23.53 25.65
N VAL A 34 1.64 -23.18 26.90
CA VAL A 34 1.41 -21.82 27.41
C VAL A 34 2.34 -20.81 26.74
N VAL A 35 3.62 -21.14 26.56
CA VAL A 35 4.57 -20.29 25.85
C VAL A 35 4.17 -20.12 24.39
N LEU A 36 3.73 -21.19 23.72
CA LEU A 36 3.27 -21.13 22.33
C LEU A 36 2.04 -20.22 22.18
N LEU A 37 1.05 -20.35 23.07
CA LEU A 37 -0.12 -19.46 23.08
C LEU A 37 0.28 -18.00 23.31
N ALA A 38 1.24 -17.75 24.19
CA ALA A 38 1.77 -16.40 24.42
C ALA A 38 2.45 -15.84 23.17
N VAL A 39 3.27 -16.63 22.46
CA VAL A 39 3.94 -16.21 21.22
C VAL A 39 2.92 -15.93 20.11
N VAL A 40 1.91 -16.79 19.92
CA VAL A 40 0.85 -16.58 18.94
C VAL A 40 0.06 -15.30 19.25
N THR A 41 -0.25 -15.06 20.52
CA THR A 41 -0.96 -13.84 20.94
C THR A 41 -0.12 -12.59 20.69
N LEU A 42 1.18 -12.64 20.96
CA LEU A 42 2.12 -11.55 20.64
C LEU A 42 2.27 -11.33 19.14
N ILE A 43 2.24 -12.38 18.33
CA ILE A 43 2.24 -12.31 16.86
C ILE A 43 0.96 -11.63 16.36
N ILE A 44 -0.20 -12.05 16.85
CA ILE A 44 -1.49 -11.45 16.46
C ILE A 44 -1.56 -9.98 16.92
N GLY A 45 -1.14 -9.69 18.15
CA GLY A 45 -1.07 -8.32 18.67
C GLY A 45 -0.08 -7.45 17.90
N GLY A 46 1.09 -7.99 17.57
CA GLY A 46 2.09 -7.33 16.73
C GLY A 46 1.59 -7.09 15.31
N LEU A 47 0.85 -8.02 14.72
CA LEU A 47 0.24 -7.88 13.40
C LEU A 47 -0.87 -6.82 13.41
N TYR A 48 -1.69 -6.79 14.46
CA TYR A 48 -2.72 -5.77 14.65
C TYR A 48 -2.10 -4.37 14.81
N LEU A 49 -0.98 -4.25 15.52
CA LEU A 49 -0.19 -3.02 15.60
C LEU A 49 0.47 -2.66 14.25
N ALA A 50 1.04 -3.64 13.54
CA ALA A 50 1.72 -3.44 12.26
C ALA A 50 0.74 -3.06 11.14
N GLN A 51 -0.52 -3.52 11.22
CA GLN A 51 -1.61 -3.09 10.34
C GLN A 51 -1.83 -1.57 10.42
N THR A 52 -1.44 -0.94 11.53
CA THR A 52 -1.53 0.52 11.73
C THR A 52 -0.29 1.27 11.21
N THR A 53 0.83 0.60 10.92
CA THR A 53 2.13 1.28 10.73
C THR A 53 2.66 1.36 9.30
N THR A 54 1.89 0.99 8.29
CA THR A 54 2.29 1.27 6.90
C THR A 54 1.57 2.52 6.42
N SER A 55 2.19 3.70 6.58
CA SER A 55 2.03 4.94 5.76
C SER A 55 2.03 6.28 6.51
N ILE A 56 2.81 6.49 7.57
CA ILE A 56 2.89 7.85 8.19
C ILE A 56 3.74 8.82 7.34
N THR A 57 4.78 8.33 6.65
CA THR A 57 5.58 9.15 5.71
C THR A 57 4.87 9.29 4.36
N THR A 58 4.36 8.18 3.81
CA THR A 58 3.63 8.16 2.54
C THR A 58 2.37 9.05 2.55
N ALA A 59 1.65 9.13 3.68
CA ALA A 59 0.47 10.00 3.78
C ALA A 59 0.82 11.49 3.64
N ARG A 60 1.96 11.94 4.18
CA ARG A 60 2.41 13.34 4.05
C ARG A 60 2.80 13.65 2.62
N ASP A 61 3.50 12.75 1.95
CA ASP A 61 3.92 12.95 0.57
C ASP A 61 2.70 12.98 -0.36
N ILE A 62 1.71 12.11 -0.14
CA ILE A 62 0.42 12.14 -0.86
C ILE A 62 -0.33 13.45 -0.60
N GLN A 63 -0.35 13.94 0.64
CA GLN A 63 -0.98 15.22 0.97
C GLN A 63 -0.27 16.39 0.28
N GLN A 64 1.06 16.41 0.25
CA GLN A 64 1.83 17.43 -0.45
C GLN A 64 1.60 17.38 -1.97
N MET A 65 1.63 16.17 -2.56
CA MET A 65 1.42 15.99 -4.00
C MET A 65 -0.02 16.35 -4.41
N SER A 66 -1.02 16.03 -3.59
CA SER A 66 -2.41 16.39 -3.85
C SER A 66 -2.65 17.90 -3.71
N ALA A 67 -2.04 18.55 -2.72
CA ALA A 67 -2.05 20.01 -2.59
C ALA A 67 -1.38 20.69 -3.80
N TYR A 68 -0.24 20.16 -4.25
CA TYR A 68 0.47 20.65 -5.43
C TYR A 68 -0.37 20.51 -6.71
N ARG A 69 -1.00 19.34 -6.91
CA ARG A 69 -1.92 19.10 -8.02
C ARG A 69 -3.11 20.06 -8.00
N SER A 70 -3.76 20.24 -6.86
CA SER A 70 -4.90 21.14 -6.72
C SER A 70 -4.53 22.59 -7.04
N ARG A 71 -3.31 23.02 -6.67
CA ARG A 71 -2.78 24.33 -7.05
C ARG A 71 -2.64 24.46 -8.57
N LEU A 72 -2.02 23.47 -9.23
CA LEU A 72 -1.83 23.49 -10.69
C LEU A 72 -3.16 23.46 -11.46
N GLU A 73 -4.13 22.67 -11.02
CA GLU A 73 -5.46 22.63 -11.61
C GLU A 73 -6.13 24.01 -11.56
N ARG A 74 -6.05 24.69 -10.40
CA ARG A 74 -6.58 26.04 -10.22
C ARG A 74 -5.87 27.07 -11.10
N GLU A 75 -4.54 27.02 -11.20
CA GLU A 75 -3.77 27.90 -12.09
C GLU A 75 -4.16 27.69 -13.57
N ASN A 76 -4.40 26.43 -13.98
CA ASN A 76 -4.85 26.10 -15.33
C ASN A 76 -6.24 26.67 -15.63
N GLU A 77 -7.17 26.56 -14.69
CA GLU A 77 -8.53 27.13 -14.83
C GLU A 77 -8.51 28.65 -14.97
N VAL A 78 -7.66 29.34 -14.19
CA VAL A 78 -7.47 30.79 -14.30
C VAL A 78 -6.94 31.16 -15.69
N LEU A 79 -5.88 30.48 -16.14
CA LEU A 79 -5.31 30.72 -17.47
C LEU A 79 -6.31 30.46 -18.60
N ARG A 80 -7.13 29.41 -18.48
CA ARG A 80 -8.20 29.13 -19.46
C ARG A 80 -9.25 30.24 -19.49
N ALA A 81 -9.63 30.75 -18.33
CA ALA A 81 -10.54 31.90 -18.25
C ALA A 81 -9.90 33.16 -18.85
N ASP A 82 -8.61 33.40 -18.61
CA ASP A 82 -7.87 34.52 -19.22
C ASP A 82 -7.83 34.42 -20.75
N ILE A 83 -7.47 33.26 -21.28
CA ILE A 83 -7.46 33.01 -22.73
C ILE A 83 -8.86 33.26 -23.32
N ALA A 84 -9.91 32.73 -22.68
CA ALA A 84 -11.28 32.95 -23.15
C ALA A 84 -11.69 34.43 -23.12
N ARG A 85 -11.24 35.18 -22.10
CA ARG A 85 -11.45 36.64 -22.04
C ARG A 85 -10.73 37.36 -23.18
N MET A 86 -9.48 37.02 -23.44
CA MET A 86 -8.68 37.63 -24.52
C MET A 86 -9.20 37.27 -25.91
N GLN A 87 -9.73 36.05 -26.07
CA GLN A 87 -10.33 35.57 -27.32
C GLN A 87 -11.79 35.97 -27.51
N ASN A 88 -12.39 36.69 -26.56
CA ASN A 88 -13.80 37.06 -26.65
C ASN A 88 -14.04 37.98 -27.85
N LEU A 89 -14.59 37.40 -28.92
CA LEU A 89 -14.95 38.06 -30.17
C LEU A 89 -15.84 39.29 -29.96
N GLY A 90 -16.72 39.28 -28.96
CA GLY A 90 -17.58 40.43 -28.66
C GLY A 90 -16.81 41.67 -28.21
N SER A 91 -15.73 41.48 -27.45
CA SER A 91 -14.84 42.59 -27.05
C SER A 91 -14.08 43.16 -28.25
N LEU A 92 -13.64 42.30 -29.17
CA LEU A 92 -12.99 42.69 -30.41
C LEU A 92 -13.94 43.43 -31.35
N GLN A 93 -15.17 42.94 -31.52
CA GLN A 93 -16.20 43.59 -32.33
C GLN A 93 -16.58 44.97 -31.77
N THR A 94 -16.76 45.07 -30.44
CA THR A 94 -17.05 46.35 -29.77
C THR A 94 -15.90 47.34 -30.01
N ARG A 95 -14.64 46.91 -29.85
CA ARG A 95 -13.47 47.74 -30.11
C ARG A 95 -13.36 48.15 -31.58
N ALA A 96 -13.62 47.22 -32.51
CA ALA A 96 -13.62 47.50 -33.94
C ALA A 96 -14.67 48.56 -34.29
N ALA A 97 -15.89 48.44 -33.75
CA ALA A 97 -16.94 49.44 -33.93
C ALA A 97 -16.53 50.82 -33.39
N THR A 98 -15.89 50.90 -32.21
CA THR A 98 -15.38 52.18 -31.68
C THR A 98 -14.28 52.82 -32.52
N LEU A 99 -13.56 52.02 -33.31
CA LEU A 99 -12.54 52.48 -34.24
C LEU A 99 -13.11 52.82 -35.63
N GLY A 100 -14.43 52.70 -35.82
CA GLY A 100 -15.11 52.99 -37.08
C GLY A 100 -15.06 51.86 -38.09
N PHE A 101 -14.62 50.66 -37.70
CA PHE A 101 -14.76 49.49 -38.55
C PHE A 101 -16.24 49.07 -38.62
N GLN A 102 -16.65 48.65 -39.80
CA GLN A 102 -17.99 48.12 -40.09
C GLN A 102 -17.87 46.70 -40.66
N GLU A 103 -18.93 45.93 -40.57
CA GLU A 103 -18.99 44.59 -41.15
C GLU A 103 -18.90 44.68 -42.68
N ALA A 104 -18.00 43.88 -43.27
CA ALA A 104 -17.76 43.91 -44.71
C ALA A 104 -18.89 43.20 -45.46
N GLY A 105 -19.47 43.85 -46.46
CA GLY A 105 -20.43 43.24 -47.36
C GLY A 105 -19.77 42.35 -48.42
N PRO A 106 -20.55 41.56 -49.17
CA PRO A 106 -20.02 40.73 -50.26
C PRO A 106 -19.22 41.52 -51.31
N GLU A 107 -19.58 42.78 -51.52
CA GLU A 107 -18.95 43.69 -52.47
C GLU A 107 -17.62 44.27 -51.96
N ASP A 108 -17.35 44.19 -50.65
CA ASP A 108 -16.14 44.73 -49.99
C ASP A 108 -15.01 43.69 -49.88
N ILE A 109 -15.27 42.43 -50.26
CA ILE A 109 -14.34 41.30 -50.07
C ILE A 109 -13.55 41.04 -51.34
N PHE A 110 -12.24 41.30 -51.29
CA PHE A 110 -11.31 40.97 -52.36
C PHE A 110 -10.46 39.75 -51.99
N TYR A 111 -10.52 38.70 -52.79
CA TYR A 111 -9.73 37.49 -52.59
C TYR A 111 -8.35 37.64 -53.23
N LEU A 112 -7.30 37.61 -52.42
CA LEU A 112 -5.91 37.58 -52.87
C LEU A 112 -5.38 36.14 -52.79
N VAL A 113 -5.01 35.57 -53.93
CA VAL A 113 -4.29 34.28 -53.96
C VAL A 113 -2.82 34.57 -53.69
N VAL A 114 -2.34 34.13 -52.53
CA VAL A 114 -0.93 34.26 -52.14
C VAL A 114 -0.22 32.95 -52.48
N ASP A 115 0.72 33.03 -53.42
CA ASP A 115 1.46 31.86 -53.90
C ASP A 115 2.33 31.28 -52.76
N GLY A 116 2.23 29.97 -52.52
CA GLY A 116 2.93 29.29 -51.43
C GLY A 116 2.34 29.50 -50.02
N TYR A 117 1.13 30.03 -49.87
CA TYR A 117 0.48 30.13 -48.55
C TYR A 117 0.20 28.75 -47.94
N VAL A 118 0.89 28.43 -46.84
CA VAL A 118 0.68 27.21 -46.07
C VAL A 118 -0.17 27.53 -44.85
N TYR A 119 -1.39 27.00 -44.80
CA TYR A 119 -2.28 27.17 -43.65
C TYR A 119 -1.68 26.49 -42.41
N ASN A 120 -1.26 27.28 -41.43
CA ASN A 120 -0.71 26.77 -40.17
C ASN A 120 -1.86 26.28 -39.28
N VAL A 121 -2.18 24.99 -39.39
CA VAL A 121 -3.13 24.33 -38.48
C VAL A 121 -2.53 24.39 -37.07
N PRO A 122 -3.24 24.93 -36.05
CA PRO A 122 -2.72 24.91 -34.69
C PRO A 122 -2.42 23.48 -34.27
N ALA A 123 -1.25 23.27 -33.67
CA ALA A 123 -0.85 21.95 -33.19
C ALA A 123 -1.93 21.40 -32.24
N PRO A 124 -2.27 20.10 -32.34
CA PRO A 124 -3.24 19.50 -31.43
C PRO A 124 -2.78 19.71 -29.98
N THR A 125 -3.67 20.24 -29.14
CA THR A 125 -3.41 20.42 -27.71
C THR A 125 -2.93 19.08 -27.14
N PRO A 126 -1.75 19.01 -26.49
CA PRO A 126 -1.27 17.75 -25.96
C PRO A 126 -2.29 17.21 -24.96
N THR A 127 -2.89 16.06 -25.27
CA THR A 127 -3.69 15.33 -24.31
C THR A 127 -2.73 14.85 -23.24
N TYR A 128 -2.87 15.36 -22.02
CA TYR A 128 -2.06 14.92 -20.89
C TYR A 128 -2.35 13.45 -20.61
N VAL A 129 -1.51 12.55 -21.12
CA VAL A 129 -1.49 11.15 -20.75
C VAL A 129 -0.87 11.06 -19.36
N GLN A 130 -1.71 10.87 -18.34
CA GLN A 130 -1.24 10.47 -17.02
C GLN A 130 -0.48 9.17 -17.18
N SER A 131 0.85 9.22 -17.02
CA SER A 131 1.63 8.03 -16.77
C SER A 131 1.17 7.51 -15.42
N THR A 132 0.24 6.55 -15.42
CA THR A 132 0.05 5.70 -14.25
C THR A 132 1.33 4.90 -14.13
N THR A 133 2.32 5.43 -13.42
CA THR A 133 3.31 4.62 -12.73
C THR A 133 2.48 3.77 -11.78
N THR A 134 2.07 2.59 -12.26
CA THR A 134 1.64 1.50 -11.41
C THR A 134 2.72 1.42 -10.35
N PRO A 135 2.43 1.77 -9.07
CA PRO A 135 3.41 1.60 -8.02
C PRO A 135 3.87 0.16 -8.14
N GLU A 136 5.19 -0.06 -8.26
CA GLU A 136 5.74 -1.40 -8.19
C GLU A 136 5.15 -2.01 -6.93
N ALA A 137 4.19 -2.92 -7.11
CA ALA A 137 3.36 -3.38 -6.02
C ALA A 137 4.34 -3.98 -5.01
N TYR A 138 4.45 -3.38 -3.83
CA TYR A 138 5.37 -3.83 -2.80
C TYR A 138 4.98 -5.27 -2.47
N GLN A 139 5.66 -6.26 -3.07
CA GLN A 139 5.23 -7.66 -3.04
C GLN A 139 5.64 -8.37 -1.74
N GLU A 140 6.25 -7.68 -0.77
CA GLU A 140 6.37 -8.19 0.58
C GLU A 140 5.00 -8.19 1.26
N ASN A 141 4.22 -9.21 0.93
CA ASN A 141 2.94 -9.50 1.54
C ASN A 141 3.12 -10.25 2.86
N PHE A 142 2.11 -10.13 3.72
CA PHE A 142 2.00 -10.87 4.97
C PHE A 142 2.19 -12.39 4.78
N ALA A 143 1.75 -12.95 3.65
CA ALA A 143 1.87 -14.38 3.36
C ALA A 143 3.34 -14.82 3.27
N GLY A 144 4.23 -14.01 2.70
CA GLY A 144 5.66 -14.29 2.63
C GLY A 144 6.33 -14.28 4.01
N TRP A 145 5.98 -13.31 4.87
CA TRP A 145 6.45 -13.29 6.25
C TRP A 145 5.87 -14.46 7.07
N LEU A 146 4.57 -14.74 6.95
CA LEU A 146 3.88 -15.80 7.67
C LEU A 146 4.45 -17.18 7.33
N LYS A 147 4.75 -17.41 6.04
CA LYS A 147 5.40 -18.64 5.59
C LYS A 147 6.75 -18.83 6.29
N ARG A 148 7.59 -17.79 6.34
CA ARG A 148 8.89 -17.85 7.05
C ARG A 148 8.73 -18.12 8.54
N GLN A 149 7.72 -17.54 9.19
CA GLN A 149 7.46 -17.80 10.62
C GLN A 149 6.94 -19.22 10.87
N TYR A 150 6.06 -19.72 9.99
CA TYR A 150 5.56 -21.09 10.05
C TYR A 150 6.68 -22.11 9.87
N ASP A 151 7.56 -21.89 8.89
CA ASP A 151 8.71 -22.74 8.62
C ASP A 151 9.67 -22.77 9.82
N ALA A 152 9.92 -21.62 10.47
CA ALA A 152 10.75 -21.54 11.68
C ALA A 152 10.13 -22.27 12.88
N LEU A 153 8.80 -22.27 13.00
CA LEU A 153 8.09 -22.96 14.08
C LEU A 153 8.13 -24.49 13.89
N ILE A 154 7.95 -24.99 12.67
CA ILE A 154 8.06 -26.43 12.37
C ILE A 154 9.49 -26.92 12.61
N ASP A 155 10.50 -26.14 12.20
CA ASP A 155 11.91 -26.48 12.42
C ASP A 155 12.20 -26.67 13.92
N GLN A 156 11.68 -25.78 14.77
CA GLN A 156 11.80 -25.92 16.23
C GLN A 156 11.11 -27.17 16.80
N PHE A 157 9.93 -27.53 16.30
CA PHE A 157 9.22 -28.75 16.72
C PHE A 157 9.96 -30.02 16.32
N SER A 158 10.53 -30.05 15.11
CA SER A 158 11.30 -31.20 14.61
C SER A 158 12.58 -31.43 15.45
N LYS A 159 13.20 -30.36 15.94
CA LYS A 159 14.37 -30.40 16.84
C LYS A 159 14.05 -30.86 18.26
N TRP A 160 12.78 -30.82 18.68
CA TRP A 160 12.33 -31.26 20.00
C TRP A 160 11.86 -32.73 20.01
N GLY A 161 11.46 -33.26 18.85
CA GLY A 161 11.05 -34.64 18.68
C GLY A 161 12.19 -35.65 18.42
N ASN A 162 13.44 -35.18 18.32
CA ASN A 162 14.65 -35.98 18.15
C ASN A 162 15.55 -35.89 19.38
#